data_AF-A0A524HII8-F1
#
_entry.id   AF-A0A524HII8-F1
#
_cell.length_a   1.000
_cell.length_b   1.000
_cell.length_c   1.000
_cell.angle_alpha   90.00
_cell.angle_beta   90.00
_cell.angle_gamma   90.00
#
_symmetry.space_group_name_H-M   'P 1'
#
loop_
_entity.id
_entity.type
_entity.pdbx_description
1 polymer ?
#
loop_
_entity_poly.entity_id
_entity_poly.type
_entity_poly.pdbx_seq_one_letter_code
_entity_poly.pdbx_strand_id
1 'polypeptide(L)'
;MGRFAALAACGFIPGILEGQAAIDPSVAPRAAAMAHHGQRTEATDMLGRYLATAPYDAAAWLELGRLYLDENRDWHLGHHDGDPTGGVLLDFATAAFDQALELPTDSGPLLRAAVEADRAAAFLEKAGWIRLQAEYVIPAELAAPGYVVEFGRNVISSCPVGGVLVTGPDLETIAVWTAALSDRVRRDLMLIDPSRWADAKYREAVSDVLGTSDGLSVRAALTKVSAKRPVCLAPGSGVELPPEVVLLPMRLVRVAGPLAPEAPDHLRVTALVEIELTRPSAVSGELVELYRTAARYNPSLCSGLLIPLGTRSREACGR
;
A
#
# COMPACT_ATOMS: atom_id res chain seq x y z
N MET A 1 16.87 67.92 -38.97
CA MET A 1 15.79 67.24 -38.21
C MET A 1 15.05 66.33 -39.17
N GLY A 2 15.28 65.03 -39.09
CA GLY A 2 14.58 64.02 -39.89
C GLY A 2 14.74 62.67 -39.20
N ARG A 3 13.75 62.29 -38.38
CA ARG A 3 13.69 61.01 -37.68
C ARG A 3 13.05 59.98 -38.62
N PHE A 4 13.80 58.96 -39.02
CA PHE A 4 13.23 57.74 -39.58
C PHE A 4 12.79 56.83 -38.42
N ALA A 5 11.48 56.61 -38.32
CA ALA A 5 10.89 55.63 -37.43
C ALA A 5 10.90 54.26 -38.15
N ALA A 6 11.57 53.27 -37.55
CA ALA A 6 11.47 51.89 -37.96
C ALA A 6 10.15 51.29 -37.42
N LEU A 7 9.29 50.84 -38.33
CA LEU A 7 8.12 50.03 -38.01
C LEU A 7 8.59 48.59 -37.74
N ALA A 8 8.58 48.19 -36.46
CA ALA A 8 8.70 46.80 -36.07
C ALA A 8 7.37 46.09 -36.34
N ALA A 9 7.35 45.24 -37.36
CA ALA A 9 6.26 44.30 -37.60
C ALA A 9 6.40 43.13 -36.62
N CYS A 10 5.61 43.14 -35.54
CA CYS A 10 5.41 41.96 -34.71
C CYS A 10 4.57 40.94 -35.50
N GLY A 11 5.24 39.92 -36.05
CA GLY A 11 4.58 38.73 -36.56
C GLY A 11 3.97 37.95 -35.41
N PHE A 12 2.64 37.94 -35.32
CA PHE A 12 1.90 36.97 -34.53
C PHE A 12 2.12 35.59 -35.13
N ILE A 13 2.88 34.75 -34.45
CA ILE A 13 2.85 33.30 -34.68
C ILE A 13 1.48 32.82 -34.16
N PRO A 14 0.62 32.18 -34.97
CA PRO A 14 -0.58 31.56 -34.46
C PRO A 14 -0.14 30.40 -33.56
N GLY A 15 -0.25 30.59 -32.25
CA GLY A 15 -0.21 29.49 -31.31
C GLY A 15 -1.35 28.55 -31.65
N ILE A 16 -1.03 27.29 -31.94
CA ILE A 16 -2.00 26.21 -31.92
C ILE A 16 -2.52 26.16 -30.48
N LEU A 17 -3.66 26.79 -30.23
CA LEU A 17 -4.47 26.51 -29.06
C LEU A 17 -5.01 25.10 -29.29
N GLU A 18 -4.24 24.08 -28.89
CA GLU A 18 -4.82 22.77 -28.65
C GLU A 18 -5.95 22.98 -27.65
N GLY A 19 -7.19 22.83 -28.12
CA GLY A 19 -8.38 23.07 -27.33
C GLY A 19 -8.39 22.07 -26.18
N GLN A 20 -8.00 22.53 -24.98
CA GLN A 20 -8.16 21.78 -23.75
C GLN A 20 -9.65 21.52 -23.56
N ALA A 21 -10.04 20.26 -23.49
CA ALA A 21 -11.41 19.92 -23.13
C ALA A 21 -11.67 20.37 -21.69
N ALA A 22 -12.88 20.82 -21.40
CA ALA A 22 -13.29 21.09 -20.03
C ALA A 22 -13.22 19.78 -19.23
N ILE A 23 -12.66 19.85 -18.01
CA ILE A 23 -12.63 18.71 -17.08
C ILE A 23 -14.06 18.26 -16.79
N ASP A 24 -14.36 17.00 -17.10
CA ASP A 24 -15.62 16.32 -16.80
C ASP A 24 -15.46 15.47 -15.53
N PRO A 25 -15.98 15.92 -14.38
CA PRO A 25 -15.80 15.23 -13.10
C PRO A 25 -16.51 13.88 -13.04
N SER A 26 -17.35 13.54 -14.03
CA SER A 26 -18.05 12.25 -14.09
C SER A 26 -17.22 11.13 -14.70
N VAL A 27 -16.11 11.44 -15.40
CA VAL A 27 -15.35 10.44 -16.16
C VAL A 27 -14.70 9.39 -15.25
N ALA A 28 -14.00 9.83 -14.19
CA ALA A 28 -13.37 8.90 -13.25
C ALA A 28 -14.39 8.01 -12.52
N PRO A 29 -15.47 8.54 -11.90
CA PRO A 29 -16.52 7.69 -11.31
C PRO A 29 -17.18 6.73 -12.31
N ARG A 30 -17.35 7.14 -13.57
CA ARG A 30 -17.91 6.28 -14.61
C ARG A 30 -16.96 5.14 -14.96
N ALA A 31 -15.66 5.42 -15.08
CA ALA A 31 -14.65 4.39 -15.32
C ALA A 31 -14.60 3.38 -14.18
N ALA A 32 -14.62 3.84 -12.92
CA ALA A 32 -14.70 2.98 -11.74
C ALA A 32 -15.93 2.06 -11.78
N ALA A 33 -17.10 2.62 -12.12
CA ALA A 33 -18.33 1.84 -12.23
C ALA A 33 -18.25 0.78 -13.36
N MET A 34 -17.70 1.14 -14.52
CA MET A 34 -17.46 0.20 -15.62
C MET A 34 -16.55 -0.95 -15.16
N ALA A 35 -15.45 -0.64 -14.49
CA ALA A 35 -14.52 -1.62 -13.97
C ALA A 35 -15.18 -2.58 -12.96
N HIS A 36 -16.01 -2.06 -12.05
CA HIS A 36 -16.82 -2.88 -11.14
C HIS A 36 -17.80 -3.81 -11.85
N HIS A 37 -18.24 -3.47 -13.07
CA HIS A 37 -19.10 -4.30 -13.91
C HIS A 37 -18.32 -5.21 -14.88
N GLY A 38 -17.01 -5.36 -14.70
CA GLY A 38 -16.16 -6.22 -15.53
C GLY A 38 -15.74 -5.60 -16.87
N GLN A 39 -16.02 -4.32 -17.09
CA GLN A 39 -15.70 -3.58 -18.32
C GLN A 39 -14.35 -2.84 -18.21
N ARG A 40 -13.32 -3.49 -17.64
CA ARG A 40 -12.04 -2.80 -17.34
C ARG A 40 -11.29 -2.32 -18.58
N THR A 41 -11.24 -3.12 -19.64
CA THR A 41 -10.62 -2.73 -20.92
C THR A 41 -11.33 -1.52 -21.53
N GLU A 42 -12.65 -1.51 -21.49
CA GLU A 42 -13.44 -0.38 -22.00
C GLU A 42 -13.24 0.88 -21.14
N ALA A 43 -13.07 0.72 -19.83
CA ALA A 43 -12.80 1.80 -18.89
C ALA A 43 -11.40 2.42 -19.12
N THR A 44 -10.36 1.60 -19.29
CA THR A 44 -9.00 2.07 -19.58
C THR A 44 -8.94 2.76 -20.95
N ASP A 45 -9.58 2.21 -21.98
CA ASP A 45 -9.69 2.85 -23.30
C ASP A 45 -10.47 4.18 -23.28
N MET A 46 -11.52 4.26 -22.46
CA MET A 46 -12.27 5.50 -22.25
C MET A 46 -11.39 6.56 -21.58
N LEU A 47 -10.70 6.20 -20.50
CA LEU A 47 -9.82 7.11 -19.76
C LEU A 47 -8.65 7.57 -20.62
N GLY A 48 -7.98 6.67 -21.35
CA GLY A 48 -6.87 7.01 -22.24
C GLY A 48 -7.27 8.02 -23.31
N ARG A 49 -8.43 7.83 -23.96
CA ARG A 49 -8.95 8.79 -24.95
C ARG A 49 -9.35 10.13 -24.32
N TYR A 50 -9.96 10.10 -23.14
CA TYR A 50 -10.35 11.32 -22.43
C TYR A 50 -9.12 12.15 -22.02
N LEU A 51 -8.13 11.50 -21.39
CA LEU A 51 -6.91 12.15 -20.91
C LEU A 51 -6.04 12.72 -22.03
N ALA A 52 -6.13 12.17 -23.25
CA ALA A 52 -5.52 12.78 -24.44
C ALA A 52 -6.09 14.19 -24.76
N THR A 53 -7.29 14.51 -24.27
CA THR A 53 -7.94 15.83 -24.47
C THR A 53 -8.05 16.65 -23.18
N ALA A 54 -7.92 16.01 -22.02
CA ALA A 54 -8.00 16.61 -20.69
C ALA A 54 -6.83 16.14 -19.80
N PRO A 55 -5.57 16.47 -20.15
CA PRO A 55 -4.38 15.95 -19.45
C PRO A 55 -4.21 16.48 -18.03
N TYR A 56 -4.97 17.50 -17.62
CA TYR A 56 -4.92 18.07 -16.27
C TYR A 56 -6.01 17.55 -15.33
N ASP A 57 -6.75 16.50 -15.73
CA ASP A 57 -7.72 15.84 -14.86
C ASP A 57 -7.02 14.80 -13.96
N ALA A 58 -6.68 15.24 -12.75
CA ALA A 58 -6.01 14.41 -11.76
C ALA A 58 -6.84 13.18 -11.34
N ALA A 59 -8.16 13.33 -11.27
CA ALA A 59 -9.04 12.24 -10.84
C ALA A 59 -9.08 11.13 -11.89
N ALA A 60 -9.10 11.50 -13.17
CA ALA A 60 -9.01 10.55 -14.27
C ALA A 60 -7.64 9.85 -14.34
N TRP A 61 -6.54 10.56 -14.12
CA TRP A 61 -5.21 9.94 -14.02
C TRP A 61 -5.09 8.97 -12.83
N LEU A 62 -5.59 9.36 -11.65
CA LEU A 62 -5.64 8.48 -10.49
C LEU A 62 -6.44 7.20 -10.78
N GLU A 63 -7.60 7.35 -11.41
CA GLU A 63 -8.44 6.19 -11.73
C GLU A 63 -7.78 5.27 -12.75
N LEU A 64 -7.16 5.83 -13.79
CA LEU A 64 -6.41 5.04 -14.77
C LEU A 64 -5.28 4.24 -14.11
N GLY A 65 -4.52 4.86 -13.20
CA GLY A 65 -3.47 4.18 -12.46
C GLY A 65 -4.00 3.05 -11.56
N ARG A 66 -5.17 3.24 -10.91
CA ARG A 66 -5.81 2.18 -10.13
C ARG A 66 -6.21 0.99 -10.98
N LEU A 67 -6.78 1.23 -12.15
CA LEU A 67 -7.17 0.14 -13.06
C LEU A 67 -5.98 -0.70 -13.48
N TYR A 68 -4.84 -0.09 -13.81
CA TYR A 68 -3.62 -0.83 -14.13
C TYR A 68 -3.02 -1.57 -12.93
N LEU A 69 -3.10 -0.99 -11.73
CA LEU A 69 -2.67 -1.66 -10.50
C LEU A 69 -3.53 -2.90 -10.20
N ASP A 70 -4.85 -2.79 -10.37
CA ASP A 70 -5.78 -3.92 -10.20
C ASP A 70 -5.59 -4.98 -11.30
N GLU A 71 -5.34 -4.57 -12.54
CA GLU A 71 -5.02 -5.49 -13.63
C GLU A 71 -3.72 -6.26 -13.38
N ASN A 72 -2.70 -5.62 -12.78
CA ASN A 72 -1.50 -6.32 -12.35
C ASN A 72 -1.82 -7.40 -11.31
N ARG A 73 -2.65 -7.08 -10.31
CA ARG A 73 -3.07 -8.04 -9.28
C ARG A 73 -3.82 -9.22 -9.88
N ASP A 74 -4.71 -8.96 -10.84
CA ASP A 74 -5.43 -10.01 -11.56
C ASP A 74 -4.51 -10.85 -12.45
N TRP A 75 -3.46 -10.27 -13.05
CA TRP A 75 -2.45 -11.01 -13.81
C TRP A 75 -1.72 -12.04 -12.94
N HIS A 76 -1.40 -11.70 -11.69
CA HIS A 76 -0.84 -12.65 -10.71
C HIS A 76 -1.84 -13.79 -10.39
N LEU A 77 -3.12 -13.46 -10.23
CA LEU A 77 -4.19 -14.46 -10.00
C LEU A 77 -4.45 -15.34 -11.24
N GLY A 78 -4.23 -14.80 -12.44
CA GLY A 78 -4.34 -15.48 -13.73
C GLY A 78 -3.15 -16.38 -14.05
N HIS A 79 -2.35 -16.80 -13.07
CA HIS A 79 -1.15 -17.62 -13.26
C HIS A 79 -0.08 -16.99 -14.15
N HIS A 80 0.01 -15.66 -14.14
CA HIS A 80 0.99 -14.91 -14.94
C HIS A 80 0.75 -15.03 -16.46
N ASP A 81 -0.47 -15.36 -16.86
CA ASP A 81 -0.92 -15.40 -18.25
C ASP A 81 -1.44 -14.03 -18.70
N GLY A 82 -1.10 -13.62 -19.93
CA GLY A 82 -1.58 -12.38 -20.54
C GLY A 82 -0.48 -11.45 -21.07
N ASP A 83 -0.90 -10.50 -21.90
CA ASP A 83 -0.09 -9.41 -22.45
C ASP A 83 -0.91 -8.12 -22.33
N PRO A 84 -0.41 -7.05 -21.67
CA PRO A 84 0.94 -6.87 -21.14
C PRO A 84 1.25 -7.67 -19.88
N THR A 85 2.55 -7.92 -19.63
CA THR A 85 3.03 -8.54 -18.37
C THR A 85 2.78 -7.63 -17.16
N GLY A 86 2.69 -8.21 -15.96
CA GLY A 86 2.51 -7.47 -14.70
C GLY A 86 3.51 -6.31 -14.50
N GLY A 87 4.78 -6.50 -14.85
CA GLY A 87 5.78 -5.43 -14.77
C GLY A 87 5.45 -4.21 -15.64
N VAL A 88 4.91 -4.44 -16.84
CA VAL A 88 4.48 -3.37 -17.76
C VAL A 88 3.20 -2.70 -17.26
N LEU A 89 2.27 -3.45 -16.67
CA LEU A 89 1.09 -2.88 -16.01
C LEU A 89 1.49 -1.94 -14.86
N LEU A 90 2.49 -2.32 -14.05
CA LEU A 90 3.03 -1.45 -13.00
C LEU A 90 3.74 -0.21 -13.57
N ASP A 91 4.38 -0.30 -14.74
CA ASP A 91 4.95 0.85 -15.44
C ASP A 91 3.84 1.83 -15.91
N PHE A 92 2.73 1.32 -16.43
CA PHE A 92 1.57 2.15 -16.78
C PHE A 92 0.91 2.78 -15.55
N ALA A 93 0.73 2.03 -14.47
CA ALA A 93 0.23 2.56 -13.21
C ALA A 93 1.14 3.67 -12.66
N THR A 94 2.47 3.46 -12.73
CA THR A 94 3.48 4.47 -12.36
C THR A 94 3.28 5.76 -13.15
N ALA A 95 3.24 5.67 -14.48
CA ALA A 95 3.10 6.85 -15.33
C ALA A 95 1.80 7.62 -15.04
N ALA A 96 0.68 6.91 -14.83
CA ALA A 96 -0.59 7.54 -14.49
C ALA A 96 -0.56 8.22 -13.11
N PHE A 97 0.03 7.60 -12.09
CA PHE A 97 0.15 8.21 -10.77
C PHE A 97 1.13 9.38 -10.74
N ASP A 98 2.22 9.32 -11.48
CA ASP A 98 3.16 10.44 -11.59
C ASP A 98 2.46 11.68 -12.21
N GLN A 99 1.62 11.48 -13.24
CA GLN A 99 0.77 12.57 -13.79
C GLN A 99 -0.25 13.08 -12.78
N ALA A 100 -0.88 12.19 -12.00
CA ALA A 100 -1.81 12.60 -10.94
C ALA A 100 -1.14 13.38 -9.80
N LEU A 101 0.15 13.11 -9.51
CA LEU A 101 0.93 13.75 -8.44
C LEU A 101 1.35 15.18 -8.78
N GLU A 102 1.45 15.52 -10.07
CA GLU A 102 1.63 16.93 -10.50
C GLU A 102 0.41 17.80 -10.17
N LEU A 103 -0.68 17.19 -9.70
CA LEU A 103 -1.98 17.81 -9.45
C LEU A 103 -2.40 17.59 -7.98
N PRO A 104 -3.21 18.48 -7.39
CA PRO A 104 -3.52 18.45 -5.96
C PRO A 104 -4.47 17.27 -5.61
N THR A 105 -3.89 16.11 -5.30
CA THR A 105 -4.64 14.92 -4.84
C THR A 105 -4.07 14.33 -3.55
N ASP A 106 -4.94 13.86 -2.67
CA ASP A 106 -4.54 13.34 -1.35
C ASP A 106 -4.14 11.86 -1.38
N SER A 107 -4.53 11.12 -2.42
CA SER A 107 -4.31 9.68 -2.53
C SER A 107 -3.14 9.30 -3.45
N GLY A 108 -2.61 10.24 -4.25
CA GLY A 108 -1.53 9.98 -5.21
C GLY A 108 -0.29 9.34 -4.57
N PRO A 109 0.27 9.90 -3.49
CA PRO A 109 1.49 9.35 -2.89
C PRO A 109 1.29 7.94 -2.32
N LEU A 110 0.11 7.66 -1.75
CA LEU A 110 -0.21 6.33 -1.23
C LEU A 110 -0.31 5.30 -2.37
N LEU A 111 -1.00 5.63 -3.46
CA LEU A 111 -1.15 4.72 -4.60
C LEU A 111 0.17 4.51 -5.33
N ARG A 112 1.01 5.55 -5.41
CA ARG A 112 2.37 5.42 -5.93
C ARG A 112 3.23 4.48 -5.08
N ALA A 113 3.09 4.54 -3.75
CA ALA A 113 3.75 3.60 -2.84
C ALA A 113 3.17 2.18 -2.95
N ALA A 114 1.88 2.03 -3.27
CA ALA A 114 1.28 0.73 -3.55
C ALA A 114 1.94 0.03 -4.74
N VAL A 115 2.25 0.78 -5.81
CA VAL A 115 3.02 0.25 -6.95
C VAL A 115 4.38 -0.29 -6.51
N GLU A 116 5.10 0.41 -5.62
CA GLU A 116 6.39 -0.07 -5.13
C GLU A 116 6.29 -1.31 -4.23
N ALA A 117 5.21 -1.41 -3.45
CA ALA A 117 4.92 -2.63 -2.68
C ALA A 117 4.64 -3.82 -3.61
N ASP A 118 3.89 -3.60 -4.69
CA ASP A 118 3.60 -4.62 -5.71
C ASP A 118 4.87 -5.02 -6.50
N ARG A 119 5.76 -4.07 -6.83
CA ARG A 119 7.07 -4.37 -7.44
C ARG A 119 7.97 -5.17 -6.49
N ALA A 120 7.95 -4.85 -5.21
CA ALA A 120 8.67 -5.62 -4.20
C ALA A 120 8.12 -7.05 -4.10
N ALA A 121 6.80 -7.24 -4.18
CA ALA A 121 6.19 -8.58 -4.20
C ALA A 121 6.59 -9.36 -5.47
N ALA A 122 6.56 -8.73 -6.65
CA ALA A 122 7.04 -9.36 -7.88
C ALA A 122 8.56 -9.69 -7.82
N PHE A 123 9.35 -8.87 -7.14
CA PHE A 123 10.76 -9.16 -6.89
C PHE A 123 10.92 -10.37 -5.95
N LEU A 124 10.11 -10.47 -4.89
CA LEU A 124 10.07 -11.63 -4.00
C LEU A 124 9.79 -12.92 -4.77
N GLU A 125 8.78 -12.92 -5.63
CA GLU A 125 8.41 -14.07 -6.46
C GLU A 125 9.57 -14.54 -7.34
N LYS A 126 10.32 -13.59 -7.91
CA LYS A 126 11.41 -13.88 -8.85
C LYS A 126 12.73 -14.25 -8.17
N ALA A 127 13.05 -13.58 -7.06
CA ALA A 127 14.40 -13.59 -6.47
C ALA A 127 14.44 -14.20 -5.06
N GLY A 128 13.29 -14.39 -4.42
CA GLY A 128 13.17 -14.91 -3.07
C GLY A 128 13.40 -13.86 -1.98
N TRP A 129 13.00 -14.21 -0.76
CA TRP A 129 12.99 -13.30 0.40
C TRP A 129 14.36 -12.76 0.77
N ILE A 130 15.38 -13.62 0.75
CA ILE A 130 16.75 -13.25 1.13
C ILE A 130 17.28 -12.15 0.21
N ARG A 131 17.04 -12.27 -1.10
CA ARG A 131 17.46 -11.26 -2.08
C ARG A 131 16.63 -9.99 -1.98
N LEU A 132 15.32 -10.10 -1.75
CA LEU A 132 14.46 -8.93 -1.51
C LEU A 132 15.05 -8.05 -0.38
N GLN A 133 15.37 -8.65 0.76
CA GLN A 133 15.92 -7.91 1.91
C GLN A 133 17.32 -7.34 1.66
N ALA A 134 18.13 -8.00 0.84
CA ALA A 134 19.50 -7.59 0.56
C ALA A 134 19.57 -6.48 -0.50
N GLU A 135 18.77 -6.59 -1.56
CA GLU A 135 18.94 -5.85 -2.81
C GLU A 135 17.84 -4.81 -3.04
N TYR A 136 16.60 -5.06 -2.60
CA TYR A 136 15.48 -4.17 -2.89
C TYR A 136 15.44 -2.99 -1.90
N VAL A 137 15.23 -1.78 -2.43
CA VAL A 137 15.05 -0.55 -1.66
C VAL A 137 13.98 0.28 -2.32
N ILE A 138 13.01 0.71 -1.53
CA ILE A 138 12.05 1.73 -1.96
C ILE A 138 12.67 3.09 -1.65
N PRO A 139 13.00 3.91 -2.66
CA PRO A 139 13.53 5.25 -2.46
C PRO A 139 12.58 6.09 -1.59
N ALA A 140 13.14 6.99 -0.77
CA ALA A 140 12.35 7.75 0.21
C ALA A 140 11.30 8.65 -0.45
N GLU A 141 11.58 9.13 -1.67
CA GLU A 141 10.69 9.92 -2.50
C GLU A 141 9.49 9.11 -3.05
N LEU A 142 9.60 7.78 -3.09
CA LEU A 142 8.53 6.87 -3.51
C LEU A 142 7.84 6.20 -2.31
N ALA A 143 8.28 6.51 -1.09
CA ALA A 143 7.68 5.97 0.11
C ALA A 143 6.26 6.52 0.32
N ALA A 144 5.42 5.71 0.96
CA ALA A 144 4.12 6.15 1.44
C ALA A 144 4.23 7.40 2.34
N PRO A 145 3.13 8.16 2.51
CA PRO A 145 3.12 9.30 3.42
C PRO A 145 3.67 8.97 4.81
N GLY A 146 4.34 9.92 5.44
CA GLY A 146 5.07 9.68 6.70
C GLY A 146 4.22 9.08 7.83
N TYR A 147 2.94 9.44 7.92
CA TYR A 147 2.00 8.87 8.89
C TYR A 147 1.61 7.41 8.60
N VAL A 148 1.64 7.00 7.33
CA VAL A 148 1.47 5.60 6.90
C VAL A 148 2.73 4.80 7.23
N VAL A 149 3.92 5.36 6.94
CA VAL A 149 5.20 4.73 7.30
C VAL A 149 5.36 4.60 8.82
N GLU A 150 4.93 5.60 9.60
CA GLU A 150 4.90 5.55 11.07
C GLU A 150 4.07 4.37 11.57
N PHE A 151 2.87 4.15 11.00
CA PHE A 151 2.07 2.97 11.32
C PHE A 151 2.78 1.66 10.98
N GLY A 152 3.38 1.55 9.77
CA GLY A 152 4.14 0.37 9.36
C GLY A 152 5.29 0.04 10.32
N ARG A 153 6.07 1.05 10.73
CA ARG A 153 7.14 0.92 11.73
C ARG A 153 6.61 0.39 13.06
N ASN A 154 5.48 0.91 13.52
CA ASN A 154 4.88 0.47 14.77
C ASN A 154 4.42 -1.00 14.71
N VAL A 155 3.78 -1.42 13.61
CA VAL A 155 3.35 -2.82 13.42
C VAL A 155 4.57 -3.75 13.37
N ILE A 156 5.59 -3.39 12.60
CA ILE A 156 6.86 -4.12 12.51
C ILE A 156 7.52 -4.25 13.88
N SER A 157 7.66 -3.15 14.62
CA SER A 157 8.26 -3.15 15.97
C SER A 157 7.47 -3.93 17.01
N SER A 158 6.19 -4.22 16.74
CA SER A 158 5.32 -5.01 17.62
C SER A 158 5.52 -6.52 17.47
N CYS A 159 6.15 -6.97 16.37
CA CYS A 159 6.42 -8.38 16.17
C CYS A 159 7.77 -8.80 16.81
N PRO A 160 7.85 -9.91 17.57
CA PRO A 160 9.10 -10.40 18.13
C PRO A 160 10.20 -10.64 17.11
N VAL A 161 11.45 -10.65 17.59
CA VAL A 161 12.62 -10.91 16.74
C VAL A 161 12.52 -12.26 16.05
N GLY A 162 12.83 -12.31 14.74
CA GLY A 162 12.78 -13.53 13.94
C GLY A 162 11.37 -14.02 13.60
N GLY A 163 10.35 -13.21 13.87
CA GLY A 163 8.95 -13.55 13.62
C GLY A 163 8.54 -13.53 12.14
N VAL A 164 7.35 -14.06 11.87
CA VAL A 164 6.62 -13.89 10.61
C VAL A 164 5.51 -12.89 10.85
N LEU A 165 5.52 -11.76 10.14
CA LEU A 165 4.47 -10.74 10.22
C LEU A 165 3.50 -10.91 9.06
N VAL A 166 2.27 -11.28 9.40
CA VAL A 166 1.14 -11.39 8.47
C VAL A 166 0.42 -10.04 8.45
N THR A 167 0.43 -9.37 7.31
CA THR A 167 -0.20 -8.07 7.10
C THR A 167 -1.67 -8.21 6.73
N GLY A 168 -2.44 -7.15 6.95
CA GLY A 168 -3.77 -6.92 6.41
C GLY A 168 -3.77 -6.44 4.97
N PRO A 169 -4.95 -6.29 4.38
CA PRO A 169 -5.08 -5.86 2.99
C PRO A 169 -4.54 -4.44 2.78
N ASP A 170 -4.20 -4.16 1.52
CA ASP A 170 -3.91 -2.84 0.95
C ASP A 170 -3.11 -1.91 1.88
N LEU A 171 -3.77 -1.02 2.62
CA LEU A 171 -3.12 0.03 3.42
C LEU A 171 -2.13 -0.52 4.45
N GLU A 172 -2.48 -1.60 5.17
CA GLU A 172 -1.60 -2.20 6.17
C GLU A 172 -0.38 -2.88 5.52
N THR A 173 -0.58 -3.53 4.37
CA THR A 173 0.51 -4.10 3.57
C THR A 173 1.43 -3.01 3.03
N ILE A 174 0.89 -1.95 2.43
CA ILE A 174 1.66 -0.80 1.90
C ILE A 174 2.49 -0.17 3.00
N ALA A 175 1.88 0.09 4.17
CA ALA A 175 2.56 0.69 5.32
C ALA A 175 3.74 -0.15 5.79
N VAL A 176 3.51 -1.46 6.02
CA VAL A 176 4.52 -2.39 6.52
C VAL A 176 5.63 -2.59 5.50
N TRP A 177 5.31 -2.85 4.24
CA TRP A 177 6.32 -3.11 3.22
C TRP A 177 7.18 -1.88 2.92
N THR A 178 6.55 -0.70 2.83
CA THR A 178 7.28 0.56 2.68
C THR A 178 8.24 0.78 3.86
N ALA A 179 7.74 0.67 5.10
CA ALA A 179 8.57 0.87 6.28
C ALA A 179 9.75 -0.12 6.35
N ALA A 180 9.51 -1.40 6.07
CA ALA A 180 10.56 -2.42 6.09
C ALA A 180 11.63 -2.21 5.01
N LEU A 181 11.21 -1.86 3.79
CA LEU A 181 12.11 -1.81 2.63
C LEU A 181 12.80 -0.45 2.44
N SER A 182 12.15 0.66 2.81
CA SER A 182 12.78 1.99 2.79
C SER A 182 13.79 2.16 3.91
N ASP A 183 13.41 1.83 5.15
CA ASP A 183 14.30 2.05 6.30
C ASP A 183 15.27 0.89 6.54
N ARG A 184 15.08 -0.24 5.84
CA ARG A 184 15.86 -1.47 6.02
C ARG A 184 15.88 -1.97 7.47
N VAL A 185 14.84 -1.66 8.22
CA VAL A 185 14.66 -2.06 9.62
C VAL A 185 14.06 -3.46 9.70
N ARG A 186 14.35 -4.16 10.80
CA ARG A 186 13.74 -5.47 11.12
C ARG A 186 13.86 -6.50 10.00
N ARG A 187 15.04 -6.60 9.40
CA ARG A 187 15.40 -7.66 8.44
C ARG A 187 15.30 -9.08 9.00
N ASP A 188 15.18 -9.22 10.32
CA ASP A 188 14.89 -10.49 10.97
C ASP A 188 13.44 -10.96 10.75
N LEU A 189 12.52 -10.06 10.40
CA LEU A 189 11.14 -10.41 10.11
C LEU A 189 10.98 -10.95 8.69
N MET A 190 10.05 -11.89 8.54
CA MET A 190 9.49 -12.24 7.25
C MET A 190 8.11 -11.61 7.11
N LEU A 191 7.86 -10.88 6.03
CA LEU A 191 6.55 -10.27 5.76
C LEU A 191 5.71 -11.19 4.87
N ILE A 192 4.43 -11.32 5.19
CA ILE A 192 3.47 -12.07 4.39
C ILE A 192 2.23 -11.22 4.19
N ASP A 193 1.95 -10.90 2.94
CA ASP A 193 0.64 -10.51 2.47
C ASP A 193 -0.20 -11.77 2.17
N PRO A 194 -1.27 -12.06 2.93
CA PRO A 194 -2.12 -13.22 2.71
C PRO A 194 -2.99 -13.09 1.46
N SER A 195 -3.28 -11.88 0.98
CA SER A 195 -4.10 -11.66 -0.22
C SER A 195 -3.45 -12.23 -1.49
N ARG A 196 -2.12 -12.30 -1.48
CA ARG A 196 -1.30 -12.85 -2.57
C ARG A 196 -1.13 -14.37 -2.52
N TRP A 197 -1.66 -15.06 -1.52
CA TRP A 197 -1.45 -16.50 -1.37
C TRP A 197 -2.01 -17.34 -2.53
N ALA A 198 -2.96 -16.80 -3.30
CA ALA A 198 -3.48 -17.46 -4.50
C ALA A 198 -2.44 -17.53 -5.64
N ASP A 199 -1.53 -16.56 -5.74
CA ASP A 199 -0.42 -16.61 -6.71
C ASP A 199 0.54 -17.75 -6.36
N ALA A 200 0.73 -18.66 -7.32
CA ALA A 200 1.60 -19.82 -7.17
C ALA A 200 3.07 -19.44 -6.94
N LYS A 201 3.60 -18.43 -7.64
CA LYS A 201 5.00 -18.02 -7.49
C LYS A 201 5.24 -17.36 -6.14
N TYR A 202 4.30 -16.53 -5.71
CA TYR A 202 4.36 -15.91 -4.39
C TYR A 202 4.32 -16.96 -3.29
N ARG A 203 3.38 -17.90 -3.41
CA ARG A 203 3.20 -18.99 -2.44
C ARG A 203 4.41 -19.92 -2.40
N GLU A 204 5.03 -20.22 -3.53
CA GLU A 204 6.29 -20.98 -3.61
C GLU A 204 7.42 -20.26 -2.87
N ALA A 205 7.68 -18.99 -3.24
CA ALA A 205 8.74 -18.18 -2.65
C ALA A 205 8.57 -18.00 -1.13
N VAL A 206 7.33 -17.81 -0.66
CA VAL A 206 7.02 -17.69 0.76
C VAL A 206 7.12 -19.04 1.48
N SER A 207 6.63 -20.12 0.87
CA SER A 207 6.68 -21.45 1.50
C SER A 207 8.09 -21.98 1.69
N ASP A 208 9.00 -21.70 0.75
CA ASP A 208 10.43 -22.03 0.86
C ASP A 208 11.04 -21.45 2.14
N VAL A 209 10.82 -20.16 2.36
CA VAL A 209 11.36 -19.41 3.52
C VAL A 209 10.69 -19.85 4.83
N LEU A 210 9.42 -20.22 4.78
CA LEU A 210 8.70 -20.76 5.94
C LEU A 210 9.09 -22.21 6.26
N GLY A 211 9.75 -22.93 5.35
CA GLY A 211 9.97 -24.37 5.46
C GLY A 211 8.65 -25.16 5.45
N THR A 212 7.67 -24.69 4.68
CA THR A 212 6.35 -25.30 4.50
C THR A 212 6.16 -25.79 3.06
N SER A 213 5.07 -26.53 2.80
CA SER A 213 4.69 -26.88 1.42
C SER A 213 3.80 -25.76 0.87
N ASP A 214 4.04 -25.40 -0.38
CA ASP A 214 3.26 -24.50 -1.22
C ASP A 214 1.85 -25.02 -1.54
N GLY A 215 1.56 -26.29 -1.30
CA GLY A 215 0.21 -26.86 -1.37
C GLY A 215 -0.67 -26.54 -0.16
N LEU A 216 -0.11 -25.99 0.92
CA LEU A 216 -0.87 -25.64 2.12
C LEU A 216 -1.64 -24.33 1.94
N SER A 217 -2.83 -24.25 2.55
CA SER A 217 -3.48 -22.96 2.76
C SER A 217 -2.62 -22.06 3.65
N VAL A 218 -2.75 -20.73 3.50
CA VAL A 218 -2.02 -19.77 4.33
C VAL A 218 -2.20 -20.05 5.82
N ARG A 219 -3.44 -20.36 6.24
CA ARG A 219 -3.76 -20.75 7.62
C ARG A 219 -2.96 -21.98 8.06
N ALA A 220 -2.98 -23.05 7.26
CA ALA A 220 -2.28 -24.30 7.61
C ALA A 220 -0.75 -24.12 7.65
N ALA A 221 -0.19 -23.34 6.73
CA ALA A 221 1.23 -22.99 6.73
C ALA A 221 1.60 -22.23 8.01
N LEU A 222 0.85 -21.18 8.36
CA LEU A 222 1.08 -20.36 9.55
C LEU A 222 0.90 -21.14 10.86
N THR A 223 -0.08 -22.04 10.95
CA THR A 223 -0.23 -22.95 12.10
C THR A 223 0.98 -23.85 12.28
N LYS A 224 1.55 -24.37 11.18
CA LYS A 224 2.78 -25.18 11.26
C LYS A 224 3.99 -24.35 11.68
N VAL A 225 4.07 -23.10 11.20
CA VAL A 225 5.17 -22.18 11.49
C VAL A 225 5.14 -21.72 12.95
N SER A 226 3.96 -21.45 13.52
CA SER A 226 3.82 -20.98 14.90
C SER A 226 4.33 -21.97 15.94
N ALA A 227 4.45 -23.27 15.60
CA ALA A 227 5.08 -24.26 16.47
C ALA A 227 6.60 -24.03 16.65
N LYS A 228 7.25 -23.26 15.77
CA LYS A 228 8.71 -23.11 15.73
C LYS A 228 9.19 -21.67 15.87
N ARG A 229 8.43 -20.68 15.39
CA ARG A 229 8.78 -19.26 15.42
C ARG A 229 7.55 -18.39 15.65
N PRO A 230 7.70 -17.17 16.20
CA PRO A 230 6.57 -16.28 16.39
C PRO A 230 5.87 -15.96 15.07
N VAL A 231 4.54 -16.04 15.06
CA VAL A 231 3.67 -15.58 13.97
C VAL A 231 2.84 -14.41 14.49
N CYS A 232 3.05 -13.25 13.92
CA CYS A 232 2.41 -11.99 14.28
C CYS A 232 1.30 -11.68 13.28
N LEU A 233 0.08 -11.57 13.79
CA LEU A 233 -1.09 -11.17 13.02
C LEU A 233 -1.29 -9.68 13.24
N ALA A 234 -1.09 -8.89 12.20
CA ALA A 234 -1.36 -7.46 12.22
C ALA A 234 -2.88 -7.20 12.33
N PRO A 235 -3.29 -5.99 12.80
CA PRO A 235 -4.70 -5.68 13.08
C PRO A 235 -5.65 -6.00 11.93
N GLY A 236 -5.25 -5.75 10.69
CA GLY A 236 -6.06 -5.97 9.49
C GLY A 236 -5.93 -7.35 8.85
N SER A 237 -5.07 -8.24 9.35
CA SER A 237 -4.67 -9.49 8.67
C SER A 237 -5.79 -10.40 8.16
N GLY A 238 -7.00 -10.36 8.75
CA GLY A 238 -8.14 -11.21 8.37
C GLY A 238 -7.94 -12.72 8.55
N VAL A 239 -6.69 -13.17 8.75
CA VAL A 239 -6.30 -14.54 9.01
C VAL A 239 -6.62 -14.88 10.46
N GLU A 240 -7.43 -15.92 10.62
CA GLU A 240 -7.68 -16.55 11.91
C GLU A 240 -6.97 -17.89 11.97
N LEU A 241 -6.21 -18.10 13.06
CA LEU A 241 -5.58 -19.38 13.36
C LEU A 241 -6.54 -20.29 14.15
N PRO A 242 -6.34 -21.61 14.13
CA PRO A 242 -7.15 -22.55 14.90
C PRO A 242 -7.16 -22.23 16.41
N PRO A 243 -8.25 -22.50 17.15
CA PRO A 243 -8.37 -22.18 18.58
C PRO A 243 -7.29 -22.80 19.48
N GLU A 244 -6.70 -23.92 19.07
CA GLU A 244 -5.61 -24.59 19.79
C GLU A 244 -4.32 -23.76 19.78
N VAL A 245 -4.20 -22.83 18.83
CA VAL A 245 -3.11 -21.86 18.78
C VAL A 245 -3.50 -20.63 19.58
N VAL A 246 -2.95 -20.52 20.78
CA VAL A 246 -3.18 -19.36 21.65
C VAL A 246 -2.54 -18.12 21.04
N LEU A 247 -3.35 -17.08 20.84
CA LEU A 247 -2.92 -15.76 20.40
C LEU A 247 -2.75 -14.84 21.61
N LEU A 248 -1.55 -14.32 21.80
CA LEU A 248 -1.23 -13.36 22.84
C LEU A 248 -1.16 -11.93 22.26
N PRO A 249 -1.83 -10.94 22.85
CA PRO A 249 -1.69 -9.57 22.40
C PRO A 249 -0.28 -9.06 22.72
N MET A 250 0.38 -8.47 21.72
CA MET A 250 1.69 -7.85 21.85
C MET A 250 1.68 -6.50 21.13
N ARG A 251 1.63 -5.41 21.89
CA ARG A 251 1.55 -4.05 21.35
C ARG A 251 0.43 -3.96 20.29
N LEU A 252 0.75 -3.78 19.00
CA LEU A 252 -0.22 -3.69 17.91
C LEU A 252 -0.55 -5.01 17.21
N VAL A 253 0.03 -6.15 17.60
CA VAL A 253 -0.19 -7.43 16.91
C VAL A 253 -0.71 -8.49 17.86
N ARG A 254 -1.22 -9.59 17.31
CA ARG A 254 -1.47 -10.83 18.06
C ARG A 254 -0.43 -11.86 17.67
N VAL A 255 0.23 -12.47 18.65
CA VAL A 255 1.35 -13.39 18.43
C VAL A 255 0.94 -14.81 18.78
N ALA A 256 1.20 -15.73 17.85
CA ALA A 256 1.18 -17.17 18.08
C ALA A 256 2.62 -17.71 18.14
N GLY A 257 2.85 -18.74 18.96
CA GLY A 257 4.11 -19.46 19.00
C GLY A 257 5.08 -19.00 20.08
N PRO A 258 6.36 -19.43 20.02
CA PRO A 258 7.35 -19.10 21.04
C PRO A 258 7.61 -17.60 21.05
N LEU A 259 7.51 -16.99 22.24
CA LEU A 259 7.81 -15.57 22.40
C LEU A 259 9.32 -15.38 22.40
N ALA A 260 9.78 -14.46 21.56
CA ALA A 260 11.12 -13.88 21.60
C ALA A 260 11.02 -12.44 22.16
N PRO A 261 12.14 -11.81 22.56
CA PRO A 261 12.12 -10.41 22.98
C PRO A 261 11.50 -9.49 21.91
N GLU A 262 10.75 -8.49 22.37
CA GLU A 262 10.29 -7.40 21.51
C GLU A 262 11.48 -6.59 20.99
N ALA A 263 11.29 -5.94 19.84
CA ALA A 263 12.19 -4.88 19.42
C ALA A 263 12.07 -3.69 20.40
N PRO A 264 13.18 -3.06 20.81
CA PRO A 264 13.21 -2.08 21.90
C PRO A 264 12.55 -0.73 21.59
N ASP A 265 12.11 -0.47 20.35
CA ASP A 265 11.67 0.86 19.91
C ASP A 265 10.29 1.23 20.47
N HIS A 266 10.13 2.47 20.94
CA HIS A 266 8.84 2.99 21.42
C HIS A 266 7.87 3.29 20.26
N LEU A 267 6.59 2.95 20.43
CA LEU A 267 5.54 3.31 19.47
C LEU A 267 5.25 4.82 19.51
N ARG A 268 4.95 5.40 18.35
CA ARG A 268 4.60 6.83 18.20
C ARG A 268 3.46 7.02 17.21
N VAL A 269 2.62 8.02 17.41
CA VAL A 269 1.54 8.41 16.47
C VAL A 269 1.63 9.90 16.11
N THR A 270 2.84 10.47 16.14
CA THR A 270 3.02 11.91 16.02
C THR A 270 2.63 12.40 14.64
N ALA A 271 3.07 11.70 13.58
CA ALA A 271 2.72 12.06 12.22
C ALA A 271 1.22 11.86 11.94
N LEU A 272 0.63 10.80 12.49
CA LEU A 272 -0.82 10.59 12.36
C LEU A 272 -1.64 11.66 13.07
N VAL A 273 -1.26 12.04 14.29
CA VAL A 273 -1.92 13.13 15.04
C VAL A 273 -1.83 14.45 14.29
N GLU A 274 -0.66 14.77 13.74
CA GLU A 274 -0.48 16.01 12.96
C GLU A 274 -1.42 16.06 11.77
N ILE A 275 -1.54 14.97 11.01
CA ILE A 275 -2.45 14.88 9.87
C ILE A 275 -3.91 14.96 10.29
N GLU A 276 -4.33 14.25 11.34
CA GLU A 276 -5.71 14.31 11.84
C GLU A 276 -6.11 15.70 12.32
N LEU A 277 -5.17 16.51 12.83
CA LEU A 277 -5.42 17.88 13.27
C LEU A 277 -5.37 18.91 12.15
N THR A 278 -4.54 18.69 11.12
CA THR A 278 -4.30 19.68 10.06
C THR A 278 -5.12 19.42 8.81
N ARG A 279 -5.22 18.15 8.40
CA ARG A 279 -5.87 17.71 7.15
C ARG A 279 -6.31 16.25 7.25
N PRO A 280 -7.38 15.94 8.00
CA PRO A 280 -7.90 14.58 8.11
C PRO A 280 -8.33 14.06 6.72
N SER A 281 -8.15 12.77 6.51
CA SER A 281 -8.39 12.09 5.24
C SER A 281 -9.02 10.71 5.47
N ALA A 282 -9.57 10.11 4.42
CA ALA A 282 -10.04 8.73 4.51
C ALA A 282 -8.93 7.75 4.94
N VAL A 283 -7.71 7.96 4.45
CA VAL A 283 -6.53 7.14 4.76
C VAL A 283 -6.15 7.27 6.24
N SER A 284 -6.06 8.50 6.76
CA SER A 284 -5.70 8.72 8.17
C SER A 284 -6.79 8.18 9.10
N GLY A 285 -8.07 8.32 8.73
CA GLY A 285 -9.18 7.68 9.44
C GLY A 285 -9.09 6.15 9.47
N GLU A 286 -8.72 5.51 8.36
CA GLU A 286 -8.54 4.05 8.29
C GLU A 286 -7.38 3.58 9.19
N LEU A 287 -6.26 4.30 9.24
CA LEU A 287 -5.16 3.97 10.16
C LEU A 287 -5.59 4.11 11.63
N VAL A 288 -6.38 5.13 11.98
CA VAL A 288 -6.96 5.26 13.32
C VAL A 288 -7.82 4.03 13.65
N GLU A 289 -8.60 3.51 12.69
CA GLU A 289 -9.38 2.29 12.89
C GLU A 289 -8.52 1.03 13.04
N LEU A 290 -7.37 0.93 12.37
CA LEU A 290 -6.42 -0.18 12.59
C LEU A 290 -5.84 -0.13 14.01
N TYR A 291 -5.46 1.05 14.50
CA TYR A 291 -5.05 1.23 15.89
C TYR A 291 -6.16 0.87 16.89
N ARG A 292 -7.41 1.26 16.62
CA ARG A 292 -8.56 0.90 17.45
C ARG A 292 -8.82 -0.60 17.43
N THR A 293 -8.67 -1.24 16.27
CA THR A 293 -8.75 -2.70 16.13
C THR A 293 -7.69 -3.38 16.99
N ALA A 294 -6.46 -2.85 17.02
CA ALA A 294 -5.43 -3.33 17.92
C ALA A 294 -5.80 -3.19 19.41
N ALA A 295 -6.38 -2.04 19.78
CA ALA A 295 -6.81 -1.77 21.15
C ALA A 295 -7.90 -2.73 21.66
N ARG A 296 -8.73 -3.31 20.78
CA ARG A 296 -9.75 -4.29 21.18
C ARG A 296 -9.17 -5.54 21.82
N TYR A 297 -7.99 -5.98 21.40
CA TYR A 297 -7.28 -7.10 22.02
C TYR A 297 -6.12 -6.68 22.93
N ASN A 298 -5.69 -5.41 22.86
CA ASN A 298 -4.70 -4.85 23.78
C ASN A 298 -5.16 -3.48 24.36
N PRO A 299 -5.99 -3.48 25.43
CA PRO A 299 -6.51 -2.24 26.01
C PRO A 299 -5.45 -1.29 26.58
N SER A 300 -4.21 -1.75 26.79
CA SER A 300 -3.12 -0.89 27.28
C SER A 300 -2.75 0.24 26.31
N LEU A 301 -3.04 0.07 25.02
CA LEU A 301 -2.84 1.10 23.99
C LEU A 301 -3.69 2.35 24.24
N CYS A 302 -4.85 2.19 24.88
CA CYS A 302 -5.80 3.28 25.14
C CYS A 302 -5.35 4.23 26.24
N SER A 303 -4.50 3.76 27.16
CA SER A 303 -3.91 4.57 28.23
C SER A 303 -2.59 5.23 27.86
N GLY A 304 -2.14 5.08 26.61
CA GLY A 304 -0.88 5.63 26.13
C GLY A 304 -0.99 6.11 24.69
N LEU A 305 -0.67 5.22 23.74
CA LEU A 305 -0.50 5.53 22.33
C LEU A 305 -1.71 6.24 21.70
N LEU A 306 -2.93 5.88 22.10
CA LEU A 306 -4.15 6.38 21.44
C LEU A 306 -4.75 7.63 22.09
N ILE A 307 -4.22 8.08 23.23
CA ILE A 307 -4.70 9.29 23.91
C ILE A 307 -4.64 10.52 22.97
N PRO A 308 -3.52 10.78 22.25
CA PRO A 308 -3.42 11.93 21.37
C PRO A 308 -4.42 11.92 20.20
N LEU A 309 -4.89 10.73 19.80
CA LEU A 309 -5.87 10.54 18.72
C LEU A 309 -7.33 10.74 19.19
N GLY A 310 -7.54 11.30 20.39
CA GLY A 310 -8.87 11.56 20.96
C GLY A 310 -9.69 10.30 21.25
N THR A 311 -9.07 9.11 21.16
CA THR A 311 -9.76 7.83 21.33
C THR A 311 -9.98 7.57 22.82
N ARG A 312 -11.21 7.83 23.31
CA ARG A 312 -11.59 7.60 24.72
C ARG A 312 -11.93 6.13 24.98
N SER A 313 -11.67 5.65 26.20
CA SER A 313 -11.72 4.21 26.56
C SER A 313 -13.03 3.49 26.26
N ARG A 314 -14.16 4.21 26.26
CA ARG A 314 -15.49 3.60 26.15
C ARG A 314 -15.84 3.14 24.73
N GLU A 315 -15.55 3.94 23.72
CA GLU A 315 -15.99 3.68 22.34
C GLU A 315 -15.07 2.72 21.59
N ALA A 316 -13.76 2.75 21.84
CA ALA A 316 -12.79 1.91 21.14
C ALA A 316 -12.26 0.71 21.95
N CYS A 317 -12.33 0.77 23.28
CA CYS A 317 -11.61 -0.17 24.16
C CYS A 317 -12.53 -0.99 25.08
N GLY A 318 -13.85 -0.92 24.88
CA GLY A 318 -14.83 -1.78 25.52
C GLY A 318 -14.90 -1.69 27.05
N ARG A 319 -14.52 -0.56 27.66
CA ARG A 319 -14.68 -0.29 29.09
C ARG A 319 -15.47 0.97 29.37
#